data_AF-A0A4Q9M2X9-F1
#
_entry.id   AF-A0A4Q9M2X9-F1
#
_cell.length_a   1.000
_cell.length_b   1.000
_cell.length_c   1.000
_cell.angle_alpha   90.00
_cell.angle_beta   90.00
_cell.angle_gamma   90.00
#
_symmetry.space_group_name_H-M   'P 1'
#
loop_
_entity.id
_entity.type
_entity.pdbx_description
1 polymer ?
#
loop_
_entity_poly.entity_id
_entity_poly.type
_entity_poly.pdbx_seq_one_letter_code
_entity_poly.pdbx_strand_id
1 'polypeptide(L)'
;MKNNERRELTRFYDLIKRKDYKKIEMSLNTISKINATAISDPKDLDLLKQYTKNKEILKIIMRNDIKFLLCNKRKIHKEMINTVLYLDNAYIKEIKDIIIDNIIIQKYENYVYSMKSNIRKLCELKKAIDWFENSLDSLRLNESDIPPQWNLEGDFVFKFCVLTKQIICNIIFHNNIDNKDYLDGLKYILEFEKKYCNHIFSDNCCENNNNTNNDKNKKIIFKNTGVELVEDNKSSLNDPLDVETDTKITKKDLEDLKKNCKHRKMLSQIFIPYIEIYVKFLFIEARKIEMDQSKKEMKIVCGFIEFFRIIGEIFLEIQYFESEKIYEYFLAEVNSIAIRFIEKIEHKRNFKEAVLILNTFSYVESTSVDLFKKIYEKNNKICCENVIQKELRLKEAQEYTFIDKYYQKYFKQLELSDKNLKFSEFLSNFLQNEIFGADLLGISEDVMLFLLELSISFIFSKIMFLKLNTSKAEQLLFEVSDFKNIHRNKLIYVPLISMLEKYLKIFLCNPNDTETFITNFFHFSSGSFSFSQIISVLEDAKNNVNLFVRYKVRVKDKNK
;
A
#
# COMPACT_ATOMS: atom_id res chain seq x y z
N MET A 1 -18.02 -6.97 -61.75
CA MET A 1 -18.66 -7.85 -60.75
C MET A 1 -18.76 -9.27 -61.32
N LYS A 2 -18.51 -10.33 -60.53
CA LYS A 2 -18.61 -11.73 -61.02
C LYS A 2 -20.09 -12.11 -61.24
N ASN A 3 -20.36 -13.06 -62.15
CA ASN A 3 -21.73 -13.53 -62.43
C ASN A 3 -22.45 -14.08 -61.18
N ASN A 4 -21.71 -14.66 -60.24
CA ASN A 4 -22.27 -15.15 -58.98
C ASN A 4 -22.77 -13.99 -58.09
N GLU A 5 -22.00 -12.91 -57.98
CA GLU A 5 -22.34 -11.71 -57.21
C GLU A 5 -23.59 -11.01 -57.78
N ARG A 6 -23.70 -10.92 -59.12
CA ARG A 6 -24.91 -10.41 -59.81
C ARG A 6 -26.15 -11.23 -59.45
N ARG A 7 -26.04 -12.56 -59.48
CA ARG A 7 -27.15 -13.47 -59.14
C ARG A 7 -27.59 -13.32 -57.69
N GLU A 8 -26.65 -13.19 -56.76
CA GLU A 8 -26.95 -13.00 -55.34
C GLU A 8 -27.65 -11.66 -55.08
N LEU A 9 -27.19 -10.56 -55.69
CA LEU A 9 -27.86 -9.25 -55.56
C LEU A 9 -29.30 -9.27 -56.09
N THR A 10 -29.56 -9.94 -57.23
CA THR A 10 -30.91 -10.04 -57.79
C THR A 10 -31.83 -10.91 -56.93
N ARG A 11 -31.33 -12.01 -56.35
CA ARG A 11 -32.12 -12.93 -55.53
C ARG A 11 -32.34 -12.45 -54.10
N PHE A 12 -31.57 -11.48 -53.63
CA PHE A 12 -31.58 -11.02 -52.24
C PHE A 12 -32.98 -10.60 -51.76
N TYR A 13 -33.74 -9.87 -52.59
CA TYR A 13 -35.10 -9.44 -52.23
C TYR A 13 -36.06 -10.62 -52.03
N ASP A 14 -35.97 -11.64 -52.90
CA ASP A 14 -36.81 -12.84 -52.79
C ASP A 14 -36.48 -13.64 -51.51
N LEU A 15 -35.21 -13.67 -51.12
CA LEU A 15 -34.78 -14.29 -49.86
C LEU A 15 -35.35 -13.54 -48.65
N ILE A 16 -35.33 -12.20 -48.66
CA ILE A 16 -35.95 -11.36 -47.62
C ILE A 16 -37.46 -11.65 -47.53
N LYS A 17 -38.17 -11.68 -48.66
CA LYS A 17 -39.62 -11.94 -48.71
C LYS A 17 -39.98 -13.29 -48.12
N ARG A 18 -39.12 -14.30 -48.32
CA ARG A 18 -39.28 -15.66 -47.78
C ARG A 18 -38.81 -15.81 -46.33
N LYS A 19 -38.14 -14.78 -45.76
CA LYS A 19 -37.52 -14.80 -44.43
C LYS A 19 -36.55 -15.98 -44.20
N ASP A 20 -35.83 -16.39 -45.24
CA ASP A 20 -34.86 -17.49 -45.17
C ASP A 20 -33.52 -16.96 -44.66
N TYR A 21 -33.42 -16.69 -43.36
CA TYR A 21 -32.25 -16.03 -42.74
C TYR A 21 -30.92 -16.75 -42.99
N LYS A 22 -30.93 -18.08 -43.10
CA LYS A 22 -29.74 -18.86 -43.44
C LYS A 22 -29.21 -18.51 -44.82
N LYS A 23 -30.10 -18.41 -45.82
CA LYS A 23 -29.71 -18.01 -47.18
C LYS A 23 -29.36 -16.52 -47.24
N ILE A 24 -30.08 -15.68 -46.50
CA ILE A 24 -29.79 -14.25 -46.40
C ILE A 24 -28.37 -14.03 -45.85
N GLU A 25 -27.98 -14.73 -44.77
CA GLU A 25 -26.62 -14.70 -44.21
C GLU A 25 -25.56 -15.07 -45.27
N MET A 26 -25.76 -16.16 -46.00
CA MET A 26 -24.85 -16.59 -47.08
C MET A 26 -24.72 -15.55 -48.19
N SER A 27 -25.84 -14.94 -48.59
CA SER A 27 -25.86 -13.87 -49.59
C SER A 27 -25.14 -12.61 -49.07
N LEU A 28 -25.38 -12.19 -47.82
CA LEU A 28 -24.70 -11.03 -47.21
C LEU A 28 -23.18 -11.23 -47.13
N ASN A 29 -22.70 -12.39 -46.73
CA ASN A 29 -21.27 -12.72 -46.69
C ASN A 29 -20.64 -12.75 -48.09
N THR A 30 -21.40 -13.17 -49.10
CA THR A 30 -20.93 -13.13 -50.51
C THR A 30 -20.84 -11.69 -51.01
N ILE A 31 -21.85 -10.87 -50.69
CA ILE A 31 -21.95 -9.47 -51.11
C ILE A 31 -20.93 -8.58 -50.37
N SER A 32 -20.62 -8.85 -49.10
CA SER A 32 -19.64 -8.07 -48.33
C SER A 32 -18.21 -8.17 -48.89
N LYS A 33 -17.93 -9.14 -49.76
CA LYS A 33 -16.64 -9.31 -50.46
C LYS A 33 -16.54 -8.52 -51.75
N ILE A 34 -17.63 -7.89 -52.20
CA ILE A 34 -17.65 -7.07 -53.41
C ILE A 34 -16.95 -5.75 -53.14
N ASN A 35 -15.89 -5.46 -53.90
CA ASN A 35 -15.24 -4.16 -53.83
C ASN A 35 -16.03 -3.10 -54.62
N ALA A 36 -16.86 -2.32 -53.91
CA ALA A 36 -17.76 -1.35 -54.52
C ALA A 36 -17.04 -0.25 -55.34
N THR A 37 -15.77 0.05 -55.04
CA THR A 37 -14.98 1.07 -55.75
C THR A 37 -14.42 0.60 -57.08
N ALA A 38 -14.44 -0.71 -57.35
CA ALA A 38 -13.92 -1.31 -58.57
C ALA A 38 -15.01 -1.53 -59.66
N ILE A 39 -16.22 -1.01 -59.46
CA ILE A 39 -17.37 -1.25 -60.33
C ILE A 39 -17.65 0.00 -61.18
N SER A 40 -17.50 -0.14 -62.50
CA SER A 40 -17.75 0.92 -63.48
C SER A 40 -19.01 0.71 -64.33
N ASP A 41 -19.62 -0.49 -64.31
CA ASP A 41 -20.82 -0.82 -65.08
C ASP A 41 -22.07 -0.17 -64.43
N PRO A 42 -22.81 0.71 -65.16
CA PRO A 42 -24.02 1.35 -64.65
C PRO A 42 -25.10 0.37 -64.17
N LYS A 43 -25.20 -0.83 -64.78
CA LYS A 43 -26.18 -1.85 -64.35
C LYS A 43 -25.80 -2.47 -63.01
N ASP A 44 -24.51 -2.67 -62.75
CA ASP A 44 -24.03 -3.17 -61.46
C ASP A 44 -24.20 -2.12 -60.36
N LEU A 45 -24.03 -0.83 -60.68
CA LEU A 45 -24.30 0.29 -59.76
C LEU A 45 -25.78 0.37 -59.38
N ASP A 46 -26.70 0.15 -60.32
CA ASP A 46 -28.13 0.13 -60.03
C ASP A 46 -28.53 -1.05 -59.15
N LEU A 47 -27.97 -2.24 -59.41
CA LEU A 47 -28.14 -3.42 -58.55
C LEU A 47 -27.64 -3.17 -57.12
N LEU A 48 -26.53 -2.45 -56.94
CA LEU A 48 -26.04 -2.06 -55.60
C LEU A 48 -26.95 -1.06 -54.89
N LYS A 49 -27.53 -0.08 -55.61
CA LYS A 49 -28.52 0.84 -55.05
C LYS A 49 -29.76 0.08 -54.59
N GLN A 50 -30.25 -0.85 -55.41
CA GLN A 50 -31.37 -1.71 -55.07
C GLN A 50 -31.07 -2.59 -53.85
N TYR A 51 -29.86 -3.15 -53.76
CA TYR A 51 -29.41 -3.92 -52.61
C TYR A 51 -29.40 -3.08 -51.32
N THR A 52 -28.89 -1.84 -51.36
CA THR A 52 -28.91 -0.94 -50.18
C THR A 52 -30.34 -0.70 -49.70
N LYS A 53 -31.28 -0.45 -50.61
CA LYS A 53 -32.70 -0.32 -50.27
C LYS A 53 -33.27 -1.60 -49.65
N ASN A 54 -32.93 -2.76 -50.22
CA ASN A 54 -33.34 -4.05 -49.71
C ASN A 54 -32.74 -4.38 -48.33
N LYS A 55 -31.51 -3.94 -48.06
CA LYS A 55 -30.85 -4.05 -46.76
C LYS A 55 -31.62 -3.29 -45.69
N GLU A 56 -32.12 -2.09 -45.99
CA GLU A 56 -32.98 -1.33 -45.06
C GLU A 56 -34.33 -2.02 -44.82
N ILE A 57 -34.92 -2.63 -45.85
CA ILE A 57 -36.14 -3.43 -45.70
C ILE A 57 -35.88 -4.64 -44.79
N LEU A 58 -34.76 -5.34 -45.00
CA LEU A 58 -34.35 -6.47 -44.15
C LEU A 58 -34.19 -6.04 -42.68
N LYS A 59 -33.56 -4.90 -42.40
CA LYS A 59 -33.44 -4.36 -41.04
C LYS A 59 -34.80 -4.17 -40.36
N ILE A 60 -35.77 -3.61 -41.07
CA ILE A 60 -37.12 -3.39 -40.53
C ILE A 60 -37.80 -4.73 -40.21
N ILE A 61 -37.74 -5.68 -41.16
CA ILE A 61 -38.33 -7.01 -41.00
C ILE A 61 -37.68 -7.75 -39.82
N MET A 62 -36.34 -7.82 -39.79
CA MET A 62 -35.59 -8.48 -38.71
C MET A 62 -35.87 -7.86 -37.35
N ARG A 63 -35.90 -6.53 -37.25
CA ARG A 63 -36.21 -5.83 -36.00
C ARG A 63 -37.57 -6.24 -35.46
N ASN A 64 -38.58 -6.30 -36.34
CA ASN A 64 -39.93 -6.69 -35.95
C ASN A 64 -40.03 -8.17 -35.58
N ASP A 65 -39.37 -9.04 -36.35
CA ASP A 65 -39.37 -10.49 -36.08
C ASP A 65 -38.63 -10.82 -34.77
N ILE A 66 -37.48 -10.17 -34.51
CA ILE A 66 -36.75 -10.29 -33.24
C ILE A 66 -37.62 -9.81 -32.07
N LYS A 67 -38.24 -8.63 -32.17
CA LYS A 67 -39.16 -8.13 -31.13
C LYS A 67 -40.32 -9.10 -30.91
N PHE A 68 -40.91 -9.62 -31.98
CA PHE A 68 -41.99 -10.59 -31.89
C PHE A 68 -41.55 -11.88 -31.17
N LEU A 69 -40.37 -12.42 -31.48
CA LEU A 69 -39.85 -13.60 -30.80
C LEU A 69 -39.61 -13.34 -29.30
N LEU A 70 -38.97 -12.20 -28.98
CA LEU A 70 -38.71 -11.78 -27.60
C LEU A 70 -40.00 -11.60 -26.79
N CYS A 71 -41.00 -10.89 -27.34
CA CYS A 71 -42.31 -10.70 -26.68
C CYS A 71 -43.04 -12.02 -26.42
N ASN A 72 -42.84 -13.03 -27.26
CA ASN A 72 -43.44 -14.35 -27.11
C ASN A 72 -42.55 -15.35 -26.35
N LYS A 73 -41.46 -14.90 -25.72
CA LYS A 73 -40.51 -15.74 -24.97
C LYS A 73 -39.95 -16.90 -25.80
N ARG A 74 -39.74 -16.67 -27.11
CA ARG A 74 -39.15 -17.66 -28.03
C ARG A 74 -37.67 -17.36 -28.25
N LYS A 75 -36.88 -18.42 -28.41
CA LYS A 75 -35.45 -18.31 -28.70
C LYS A 75 -35.22 -17.61 -30.04
N ILE A 76 -34.25 -16.70 -30.09
CA ILE A 76 -33.79 -16.11 -31.35
C ILE A 76 -32.89 -17.13 -32.04
N HIS A 77 -33.21 -17.44 -33.29
CA HIS A 77 -32.43 -18.40 -34.08
C HIS A 77 -31.03 -17.84 -34.37
N LYS A 78 -30.01 -18.70 -34.29
CA LYS A 78 -28.60 -18.36 -34.54
C LYS A 78 -28.39 -17.68 -35.90
N GLU A 79 -29.11 -18.14 -36.92
CA GLU A 79 -29.05 -17.58 -38.28
C GLU A 79 -29.49 -16.11 -38.32
N MET A 80 -30.44 -15.71 -37.47
CA MET A 80 -30.86 -14.31 -37.36
C MET A 80 -29.76 -13.46 -36.73
N ILE A 81 -29.12 -13.96 -35.67
CA ILE A 81 -28.00 -13.28 -35.00
C ILE A 81 -26.84 -13.09 -35.99
N ASN A 82 -26.46 -14.15 -36.70
CA ASN A 82 -25.40 -14.08 -37.71
C ASN A 82 -25.76 -13.08 -38.81
N THR A 83 -27.01 -13.08 -39.29
CA THR A 83 -27.48 -12.11 -40.28
C THR A 83 -27.32 -10.67 -39.77
N VAL A 84 -27.62 -10.39 -38.50
CA VAL A 84 -27.42 -9.06 -37.89
C VAL A 84 -25.95 -8.66 -37.91
N LEU A 85 -25.03 -9.58 -37.60
CA LEU A 85 -23.59 -9.30 -37.58
C LEU A 85 -23.01 -8.90 -38.96
N TYR A 86 -23.70 -9.23 -40.06
CA TYR A 86 -23.32 -8.80 -41.41
C TYR A 86 -23.92 -7.44 -41.82
N LEU A 87 -24.74 -6.84 -40.96
CA LEU A 87 -25.28 -5.49 -41.18
C LEU A 87 -24.31 -4.43 -40.61
N ASP A 88 -24.69 -3.17 -40.66
CA ASP A 88 -23.89 -2.05 -40.15
C ASP A 88 -23.86 -1.97 -38.63
N ASN A 89 -22.76 -1.44 -38.10
CA ASN A 89 -22.46 -1.34 -36.67
C ASN A 89 -23.56 -0.61 -35.87
N ALA A 90 -24.19 0.40 -36.45
CA ALA A 90 -25.29 1.13 -35.80
C ALA A 90 -26.49 0.21 -35.54
N TYR A 91 -26.86 -0.61 -36.54
CA TYR A 91 -27.94 -1.57 -36.41
C TYR A 91 -27.58 -2.76 -35.51
N ILE A 92 -26.33 -3.23 -35.56
CA ILE A 92 -25.82 -4.26 -34.63
C ILE A 92 -26.00 -3.80 -33.19
N LYS A 93 -25.60 -2.56 -32.90
CA LYS A 93 -25.75 -1.97 -31.56
C LYS A 93 -27.22 -1.89 -31.15
N GLU A 94 -28.09 -1.39 -32.03
CA GLU A 94 -29.52 -1.30 -31.73
C GLU A 94 -30.14 -2.66 -31.41
N ILE A 95 -29.88 -3.67 -32.24
CA ILE A 95 -30.44 -5.01 -32.04
C ILE A 95 -29.82 -5.69 -30.81
N LYS A 96 -28.52 -5.51 -30.58
CA LYS A 96 -27.86 -5.96 -29.36
C LYS A 96 -28.59 -5.42 -28.13
N ASP A 97 -28.81 -4.10 -28.07
CA ASP A 97 -29.47 -3.45 -26.94
C ASP A 97 -30.90 -4.01 -26.76
N ILE A 98 -31.66 -4.17 -27.85
CA ILE A 98 -33.01 -4.77 -27.80
C ILE A 98 -32.99 -6.19 -27.24
N ILE A 99 -32.08 -7.04 -27.74
CA ILE A 99 -32.01 -8.45 -27.34
C ILE A 99 -31.57 -8.56 -25.88
N ILE A 100 -30.47 -7.91 -25.53
CA ILE A 100 -29.91 -7.96 -24.18
C ILE A 100 -30.90 -7.40 -23.16
N ASP A 101 -31.47 -6.22 -23.40
CA ASP A 101 -32.42 -5.60 -22.47
C ASP A 101 -33.64 -6.50 -22.24
N ASN A 102 -34.21 -7.10 -23.29
CA ASN A 102 -35.37 -7.99 -23.14
C ASN A 102 -35.02 -9.27 -22.38
N ILE A 103 -33.90 -9.93 -22.71
CA ILE A 103 -33.45 -11.14 -22.00
C ILE A 103 -33.24 -10.83 -20.52
N ILE A 104 -32.54 -9.74 -20.23
CA ILE A 104 -32.26 -9.29 -18.86
C ILE A 104 -33.56 -8.97 -18.13
N ILE A 105 -34.44 -8.13 -18.70
CA ILE A 105 -35.73 -7.77 -18.08
C ILE A 105 -36.54 -9.02 -17.74
N GLN A 106 -36.69 -9.96 -18.66
CA GLN A 106 -37.46 -11.18 -18.42
C GLN A 106 -36.89 -12.04 -17.30
N LYS A 107 -35.56 -12.16 -17.20
CA LYS A 107 -34.91 -12.89 -16.10
C LYS A 107 -35.08 -12.16 -14.77
N TYR A 108 -34.98 -10.83 -14.75
CA TYR A 108 -35.05 -10.02 -13.53
C TYR A 108 -36.45 -9.71 -13.04
N GLU A 109 -37.49 -9.78 -13.87
CA GLU A 109 -38.88 -9.66 -13.41
C GLU A 109 -39.13 -10.64 -12.26
N ASN A 110 -38.75 -11.91 -12.45
CA ASN A 110 -38.86 -12.93 -11.41
C ASN A 110 -38.03 -12.62 -10.17
N TYR A 111 -36.82 -12.06 -10.33
CA TYR A 111 -35.98 -11.64 -9.21
C TYR A 111 -36.62 -10.53 -8.39
N VAL A 112 -37.12 -9.48 -9.05
CA VAL A 112 -37.72 -8.33 -8.37
C VAL A 112 -38.97 -8.74 -7.61
N TYR A 113 -39.82 -9.62 -8.18
CA TYR A 113 -41.01 -10.12 -7.50
C TYR A 113 -40.69 -11.09 -6.34
N SER A 114 -39.69 -11.96 -6.49
CA SER A 114 -39.42 -13.02 -5.52
C SER A 114 -38.43 -12.63 -4.43
N MET A 115 -37.44 -11.76 -4.69
CA MET A 115 -36.34 -11.53 -3.74
C MET A 115 -36.49 -10.23 -2.95
N LYS A 116 -37.07 -9.18 -3.55
CA LYS A 116 -37.25 -7.88 -2.85
C LYS A 116 -38.14 -8.00 -1.60
N SER A 117 -39.07 -8.95 -1.57
CA SER A 117 -39.97 -9.21 -0.45
C SER A 117 -39.40 -10.21 0.58
N ASN A 118 -38.44 -11.04 0.16
CA ASN A 118 -37.96 -12.20 0.91
C ASN A 118 -36.58 -12.01 1.58
N ILE A 119 -35.84 -10.96 1.24
CA ILE A 119 -34.57 -10.63 1.86
C ILE A 119 -34.79 -9.45 2.81
N ARG A 120 -34.77 -9.74 4.12
CA ARG A 120 -34.96 -8.74 5.19
C ARG A 120 -33.69 -8.52 6.00
N LYS A 121 -32.77 -9.48 5.97
CA LYS A 121 -31.49 -9.46 6.68
C LYS A 121 -30.32 -9.62 5.73
N LEU A 122 -29.13 -9.18 6.15
CA LEU A 122 -27.92 -9.25 5.32
C LEU A 122 -27.43 -10.69 5.14
N CYS A 123 -27.57 -11.56 6.14
CA CYS A 123 -27.24 -12.99 6.01
C CYS A 123 -28.09 -13.71 4.96
N GLU A 124 -29.25 -13.16 4.59
CA GLU A 124 -30.13 -13.71 3.56
C GLU A 124 -29.69 -13.34 2.13
N LEU A 125 -28.68 -12.47 1.97
CA LEU A 125 -28.10 -12.15 0.65
C LEU A 125 -27.58 -13.40 -0.07
N LYS A 126 -27.23 -14.46 0.67
CA LYS A 126 -26.93 -15.76 0.08
C LYS A 126 -28.04 -16.26 -0.84
N LYS A 127 -29.32 -16.05 -0.49
CA LYS A 127 -30.46 -16.44 -1.35
C LYS A 127 -30.44 -15.70 -2.69
N ALA A 128 -30.08 -14.41 -2.69
CA ALA A 128 -29.92 -13.64 -3.93
C ALA A 128 -28.75 -14.16 -4.78
N ILE A 129 -27.63 -14.50 -4.14
CA ILE A 129 -26.46 -15.04 -4.82
C ILE A 129 -26.77 -16.43 -5.40
N ASP A 130 -27.39 -17.33 -4.62
CA ASP A 130 -27.79 -18.66 -5.09
C ASP A 130 -28.75 -18.56 -6.29
N TRP A 131 -29.70 -17.62 -6.25
CA TRP A 131 -30.57 -17.35 -7.39
C TRP A 131 -29.80 -16.84 -8.61
N PHE A 132 -28.83 -15.95 -8.40
CA PHE A 132 -27.99 -15.42 -9.46
C PHE A 132 -27.18 -16.54 -10.12
N GLU A 133 -26.52 -17.41 -9.35
CA GLU A 133 -25.69 -18.50 -9.88
C GLU A 133 -26.54 -19.44 -10.76
N ASN A 134 -27.70 -19.87 -10.25
CA ASN A 134 -28.65 -20.69 -11.01
C ASN A 134 -29.16 -19.99 -12.28
N SER A 135 -29.41 -18.68 -12.19
CA SER A 135 -29.91 -17.89 -13.32
C SER A 135 -28.84 -17.63 -14.38
N LEU A 136 -27.58 -17.46 -13.96
CA LEU A 136 -26.43 -17.31 -14.85
C LEU A 136 -26.17 -18.60 -15.61
N ASP A 137 -26.21 -19.75 -14.95
CA ASP A 137 -26.05 -21.04 -15.63
C ASP A 137 -27.18 -21.31 -16.61
N SER A 138 -28.43 -20.99 -16.24
CA SER A 138 -29.56 -21.03 -17.17
C SER A 138 -29.38 -20.06 -18.35
N LEU A 139 -28.83 -18.86 -18.12
CA LEU A 139 -28.56 -17.88 -19.17
C LEU A 139 -27.53 -18.42 -20.16
N ARG A 140 -26.43 -19.00 -19.66
CA ARG A 140 -25.36 -19.61 -20.47
C ARG A 140 -25.87 -20.73 -21.36
N LEU A 141 -26.75 -21.59 -20.83
CA LEU A 141 -27.34 -22.70 -21.57
C LEU A 141 -28.35 -22.23 -22.61
N ASN A 142 -29.25 -21.32 -22.24
CA ASN A 142 -30.36 -20.92 -23.11
C ASN A 142 -29.91 -19.95 -24.20
N GLU A 143 -28.96 -19.07 -23.89
CA GLU A 143 -28.52 -17.97 -24.76
C GLU A 143 -27.13 -18.23 -25.38
N SER A 144 -26.75 -19.50 -25.53
CA SER A 144 -25.48 -19.93 -26.12
C SER A 144 -25.25 -19.43 -27.56
N ASP A 145 -26.32 -19.04 -28.24
CA ASP A 145 -26.27 -18.51 -29.60
C ASP A 145 -25.93 -17.01 -29.65
N ILE A 146 -25.96 -16.32 -28.50
CA ILE A 146 -25.59 -14.90 -28.40
C ILE A 146 -24.06 -14.77 -28.50
N PRO A 147 -23.53 -13.85 -29.32
CA PRO A 147 -22.10 -13.73 -29.51
C PRO A 147 -21.38 -13.27 -28.22
N PRO A 148 -20.24 -13.87 -27.84
CA PRO A 148 -19.49 -13.46 -26.64
C PRO A 148 -19.11 -11.98 -26.62
N GLN A 149 -18.82 -11.39 -27.80
CA GLN A 149 -18.51 -9.96 -27.94
C GLN A 149 -19.65 -9.03 -27.52
N TRP A 150 -20.88 -9.54 -27.39
CA TRP A 150 -22.00 -8.75 -26.89
C TRP A 150 -22.01 -8.65 -25.36
N ASN A 151 -21.22 -9.47 -24.65
CA ASN A 151 -21.04 -9.42 -23.20
C ASN A 151 -22.35 -9.52 -22.38
N LEU A 152 -23.26 -10.40 -22.81
CA LEU A 152 -24.54 -10.64 -22.13
C LEU A 152 -24.37 -10.98 -20.65
N GLU A 153 -23.36 -11.78 -20.30
CA GLU A 153 -23.04 -12.09 -18.90
C GLU A 153 -22.68 -10.84 -18.10
N GLY A 154 -21.89 -9.93 -18.68
CA GLY A 154 -21.53 -8.69 -18.01
C GLY A 154 -22.70 -7.76 -17.75
N ASP A 155 -23.60 -7.61 -18.73
CA ASP A 155 -24.81 -6.83 -18.54
C ASP A 155 -25.74 -7.49 -17.50
N PHE A 156 -25.81 -8.82 -17.49
CA PHE A 156 -26.55 -9.57 -16.48
C PHE A 156 -25.97 -9.34 -15.07
N VAL A 157 -24.67 -9.52 -14.86
CA VAL A 157 -23.99 -9.30 -13.56
C VAL A 157 -24.14 -7.86 -13.11
N PHE A 158 -23.96 -6.89 -14.01
CA PHE A 158 -24.14 -5.48 -13.69
C PHE A 158 -25.55 -5.19 -13.18
N LYS A 159 -26.58 -5.72 -13.87
CA LYS A 159 -27.97 -5.54 -13.43
C LYS A 159 -28.25 -6.20 -12.08
N PHE A 160 -27.68 -7.38 -11.82
CA PHE A 160 -27.75 -8.01 -10.50
C PHE A 160 -27.18 -7.10 -9.43
N CYS A 161 -25.95 -6.60 -9.62
CA CYS A 161 -25.29 -5.69 -8.69
C CYS A 161 -26.13 -4.44 -8.41
N VAL A 162 -26.75 -3.84 -9.43
CA VAL A 162 -27.64 -2.68 -9.25
C VAL A 162 -28.83 -3.00 -8.34
N LEU A 163 -29.51 -4.12 -8.59
CA LEU A 163 -30.71 -4.48 -7.81
C LEU A 163 -30.34 -4.93 -6.39
N THR A 164 -29.30 -5.73 -6.25
CA THR A 164 -28.79 -6.18 -4.96
C THR A 164 -28.27 -5.02 -4.12
N LYS A 165 -27.63 -4.02 -4.75
CA LYS A 165 -27.26 -2.76 -4.07
C LYS A 165 -28.47 -2.08 -3.45
N GLN A 166 -29.59 -1.98 -4.17
CA GLN A 166 -30.81 -1.38 -3.63
C GLN A 166 -31.36 -2.17 -2.45
N ILE A 167 -31.32 -3.50 -2.50
CA ILE A 167 -31.74 -4.37 -1.39
C ILE A 167 -30.85 -4.14 -0.17
N ILE A 168 -29.53 -4.17 -0.34
CA ILE A 168 -28.56 -3.95 0.74
C ILE A 168 -28.74 -2.56 1.36
N CYS A 169 -28.84 -1.50 0.53
CA CYS A 169 -29.13 -0.15 1.00
C CYS A 169 -30.41 -0.11 1.85
N ASN A 170 -31.51 -0.69 1.38
CA ASN A 170 -32.76 -0.69 2.13
C ASN A 170 -32.64 -1.41 3.47
N ILE A 171 -31.92 -2.54 3.53
CA ILE A 171 -31.69 -3.27 4.78
C ILE A 171 -30.84 -2.43 5.74
N ILE A 172 -29.76 -1.82 5.24
CA ILE A 172 -28.85 -1.01 6.06
C ILE A 172 -29.52 0.26 6.60
N PHE A 173 -30.31 0.96 5.78
CA PHE A 173 -30.92 2.23 6.19
C PHE A 173 -32.16 2.06 7.08
N HIS A 174 -32.86 0.93 7.01
CA HIS A 174 -34.13 0.76 7.73
C HIS A 174 -34.09 -0.21 8.91
N ASN A 175 -33.04 -1.03 9.05
CA ASN A 175 -32.95 -2.01 10.13
C ASN A 175 -31.76 -1.74 11.05
N ASN A 176 -31.94 -2.07 12.33
CA ASN A 176 -30.80 -2.24 13.23
C ASN A 176 -30.06 -3.52 12.83
N ILE A 177 -28.84 -3.36 12.31
CA ILE A 177 -28.04 -4.48 11.84
C ILE A 177 -27.24 -5.06 13.00
N ASP A 178 -27.42 -6.36 13.23
CA ASP A 178 -26.58 -7.12 14.15
C ASP A 178 -25.19 -7.36 13.55
N ASN A 179 -24.14 -7.35 14.38
CA ASN A 179 -22.76 -7.53 13.92
C ASN A 179 -22.56 -8.85 13.16
N LYS A 180 -23.20 -9.95 13.60
CA LYS A 180 -23.09 -11.24 12.92
C LYS A 180 -23.77 -11.19 11.55
N ASP A 181 -24.96 -10.59 11.49
CA ASP A 181 -25.71 -10.41 10.23
C ASP A 181 -24.91 -9.59 9.22
N TYR A 182 -24.26 -8.52 9.69
CA TYR A 182 -23.35 -7.69 8.89
C TYR A 182 -22.18 -8.49 8.31
N LEU A 183 -21.47 -9.23 9.17
CA LEU A 183 -20.28 -10.00 8.78
C LEU A 183 -20.62 -11.11 7.79
N ASP A 184 -21.70 -11.85 8.03
CA ASP A 184 -22.18 -12.90 7.13
C ASP A 184 -22.55 -12.30 5.75
N GLY A 185 -23.28 -11.20 5.74
CA GLY A 185 -23.64 -10.49 4.50
C GLY A 185 -22.43 -10.00 3.72
N LEU A 186 -21.48 -9.33 4.39
CA LEU A 186 -20.26 -8.84 3.76
C LEU A 186 -19.42 -9.99 3.18
N LYS A 187 -19.30 -11.10 3.91
CA LYS A 187 -18.58 -12.29 3.43
C LYS A 187 -19.15 -12.80 2.10
N TYR A 188 -20.47 -12.97 2.02
CA TYR A 188 -21.11 -13.41 0.77
C TYR A 188 -20.87 -12.45 -0.40
N ILE A 189 -20.90 -11.14 -0.12
CA ILE A 189 -20.62 -10.12 -1.13
C ILE A 189 -19.16 -10.16 -1.60
N LEU A 190 -18.20 -10.28 -0.69
CA LEU A 190 -16.78 -10.37 -1.05
C LEU A 190 -16.48 -11.62 -1.89
N GLU A 191 -17.05 -12.77 -1.51
CA GLU A 191 -16.92 -14.01 -2.29
C GLU A 191 -17.53 -13.86 -3.68
N PHE A 192 -18.72 -13.27 -3.78
CA PHE A 192 -19.40 -13.00 -5.04
C PHE A 192 -18.58 -12.05 -5.94
N GLU A 193 -18.13 -10.91 -5.43
CA GLU A 193 -17.39 -9.92 -6.23
C GLU A 193 -16.05 -10.48 -6.71
N LYS A 194 -15.34 -11.23 -5.86
CA LYS A 194 -14.10 -11.91 -6.24
C LYS A 194 -14.32 -12.95 -7.34
N LYS A 195 -15.42 -13.72 -7.27
CA LYS A 195 -15.74 -14.81 -8.21
C LYS A 195 -16.32 -14.33 -9.54
N TYR A 196 -17.12 -13.26 -9.55
CA TYR A 196 -17.87 -12.85 -10.75
C TYR A 196 -17.47 -11.48 -11.28
N CYS A 197 -17.34 -10.47 -10.41
CA CYS A 197 -17.09 -9.10 -10.87
C CYS A 197 -15.67 -8.92 -11.42
N ASN A 198 -14.66 -9.56 -10.83
CA ASN A 198 -13.26 -9.41 -11.25
C ASN A 198 -12.99 -9.91 -12.68
N HIS A 199 -13.64 -11.00 -13.09
CA HIS A 199 -13.45 -11.58 -14.43
C HIS A 199 -14.26 -10.86 -15.52
N ILE A 200 -15.38 -10.25 -15.13
CA ILE A 200 -16.39 -9.75 -16.06
C ILE A 200 -16.19 -8.26 -16.36
N PHE A 201 -15.78 -7.47 -15.36
CA PHE A 201 -15.46 -6.06 -15.56
C PHE A 201 -13.96 -5.91 -15.80
N SER A 202 -13.56 -5.38 -16.96
CA SER A 202 -12.17 -5.01 -17.22
C SER A 202 -11.74 -3.82 -16.35
N ASP A 203 -10.42 -3.67 -16.14
CA ASP A 203 -9.83 -2.57 -15.35
C ASP A 203 -10.31 -1.19 -15.86
N ASN A 204 -10.54 -1.07 -17.17
CA ASN A 204 -10.89 0.19 -17.85
C ASN A 204 -12.38 0.31 -18.19
N CYS A 205 -13.25 -0.53 -17.61
CA CYS A 205 -14.69 -0.50 -17.90
C CYS A 205 -15.33 0.89 -17.63
N CYS A 206 -14.78 1.68 -16.72
CA CYS A 206 -15.24 3.04 -16.42
C CYS A 206 -14.52 4.16 -17.22
N GLU A 207 -13.41 3.88 -17.91
CA GLU A 207 -12.58 4.93 -18.54
C GLU A 207 -13.06 5.33 -19.94
N ASN A 208 -13.76 4.44 -20.65
CA ASN A 208 -14.20 4.67 -22.03
C ASN A 208 -15.34 5.69 -22.19
N ASN A 209 -15.98 6.17 -21.11
CA ASN A 209 -17.07 7.14 -21.23
C ASN A 209 -16.61 8.60 -21.34
N ASN A 210 -15.32 8.90 -21.13
CA ASN A 210 -14.81 10.27 -21.25
C ASN A 210 -14.27 10.63 -22.65
N ASN A 211 -14.02 9.64 -23.52
CA ASN A 211 -13.50 9.88 -24.88
C ASN A 211 -14.53 9.69 -26.01
N THR A 212 -15.79 9.39 -25.69
CA THR A 212 -16.89 9.35 -26.67
C THR A 212 -18.09 10.19 -26.23
N ASN A 213 -17.85 11.46 -25.91
CA ASN A 213 -18.91 12.47 -25.82
C ASN A 213 -18.77 13.50 -26.95
N ASN A 214 -19.19 13.08 -28.13
CA ASN A 214 -19.74 14.00 -29.14
C ASN A 214 -21.20 13.66 -29.53
N ASP A 215 -21.88 12.78 -28.79
CA ASP A 215 -23.32 12.55 -28.93
C ASP A 215 -24.07 13.05 -27.70
N LYS A 216 -24.31 14.37 -27.70
CA LYS A 216 -25.39 14.97 -26.91
C LYS A 216 -26.71 14.37 -27.38
N ASN A 217 -27.35 13.55 -26.55
CA ASN A 217 -28.78 13.66 -26.17
C ASN A 217 -29.29 12.34 -25.59
N LYS A 218 -29.28 12.24 -24.26
CA LYS A 218 -30.38 11.68 -23.44
C LYS A 218 -30.04 11.90 -21.97
N LYS A 219 -30.23 13.15 -21.52
CA LYS A 219 -30.28 13.50 -20.10
C LYS A 219 -31.74 13.33 -19.68
N ILE A 220 -32.05 12.28 -18.91
CA ILE A 220 -33.31 12.22 -18.17
C ILE A 220 -33.15 13.22 -17.02
N ILE A 221 -33.80 14.37 -17.15
CA ILE A 221 -33.86 15.41 -16.13
C ILE A 221 -35.22 15.26 -15.45
N PHE A 222 -35.24 14.93 -14.16
CA PHE A 222 -36.37 15.26 -13.31
C PHE A 222 -36.25 16.74 -12.94
N LYS A 223 -37.10 17.56 -13.56
CA LYS A 223 -37.33 18.94 -13.12
C LYS A 223 -38.44 18.91 -12.10
N ASN A 224 -38.16 19.31 -10.87
CA ASN A 224 -39.14 20.02 -10.05
C ASN A 224 -38.47 21.31 -9.59
N THR A 225 -38.95 22.39 -10.22
CA THR A 225 -39.02 23.78 -9.72
C THR A 225 -37.74 24.49 -9.26
N GLY A 226 -37.41 25.57 -9.99
CA GLY A 226 -36.69 26.73 -9.44
C GLY A 226 -35.29 26.93 -9.97
N VAL A 227 -35.13 28.01 -10.74
CA VAL A 227 -33.88 28.52 -11.31
C VAL A 227 -33.19 29.42 -10.27
N GLU A 228 -31.87 29.30 -10.11
CA GLU A 228 -30.93 30.44 -10.15
C GLU A 228 -29.48 29.95 -10.23
N LEU A 229 -28.72 30.57 -11.14
CA LEU A 229 -27.29 30.42 -11.33
C LEU A 229 -26.61 31.49 -10.48
N VAL A 230 -25.72 31.09 -9.59
CA VAL A 230 -24.72 31.97 -8.98
C VAL A 230 -23.36 31.51 -9.49
N GLU A 231 -22.74 32.35 -10.32
CA GLU A 231 -21.32 32.26 -10.64
C GLU A 231 -20.54 32.90 -9.49
N ASP A 232 -19.67 32.14 -8.82
CA ASP A 232 -18.65 32.70 -7.94
C ASP A 232 -17.26 32.54 -8.56
N ASN A 233 -16.68 33.71 -8.85
CA ASN A 233 -15.29 33.93 -9.17
C ASN A 233 -14.45 34.11 -7.89
N LYS A 234 -13.13 33.90 -8.05
CA LYS A 234 -12.00 34.29 -7.16
C LYS A 234 -11.64 33.28 -6.06
N SER A 235 -10.40 33.11 -5.63
CA SER A 235 -9.06 33.52 -6.07
C SER A 235 -8.04 32.95 -5.06
N SER A 236 -6.84 32.60 -5.55
CA SER A 236 -5.50 32.80 -4.95
C SER A 236 -5.12 32.29 -3.54
N LEU A 237 -4.01 31.53 -3.55
CA LEU A 237 -2.78 31.67 -2.72
C LEU A 237 -2.82 31.32 -1.22
N ASN A 238 -2.10 30.25 -0.84
CA ASN A 238 -0.76 30.33 -0.21
C ASN A 238 -0.22 28.94 0.21
N ASP A 239 1.00 28.64 -0.24
CA ASP A 239 1.97 27.70 0.36
C ASP A 239 2.42 28.21 1.74
N PRO A 240 2.93 27.38 2.70
CA PRO A 240 4.21 26.66 2.49
C PRO A 240 4.41 25.33 3.25
N LEU A 241 5.26 24.45 2.71
CA LEU A 241 6.53 24.01 3.34
C LEU A 241 7.13 22.81 2.59
N ASP A 242 8.32 23.05 2.03
CA ASP A 242 9.18 22.08 1.37
C ASP A 242 9.67 21.01 2.35
N VAL A 243 9.37 19.74 2.02
CA VAL A 243 10.16 18.58 2.44
C VAL A 243 10.55 17.86 1.15
N GLU A 244 11.80 18.09 0.71
CA GLU A 244 12.41 17.36 -0.39
C GLU A 244 12.56 15.88 0.00
N THR A 245 11.61 15.04 -0.43
CA THR A 245 11.87 13.60 -0.59
C THR A 245 12.01 13.31 -2.06
N ASP A 246 13.25 13.19 -2.50
CA ASP A 246 13.64 12.70 -3.82
C ASP A 246 13.14 11.26 -4.01
N THR A 247 11.92 11.13 -4.51
CA THR A 247 11.42 9.88 -5.09
C THR A 247 10.82 10.22 -6.44
N LYS A 248 11.54 9.88 -7.52
CA LYS A 248 11.02 9.91 -8.88
C LYS A 248 9.90 8.87 -8.99
N ILE A 249 8.68 9.30 -8.67
CA ILE A 249 7.45 8.58 -8.99
C ILE A 249 7.46 8.34 -10.50
N THR A 250 7.52 7.08 -10.92
CA THR A 250 7.45 6.79 -12.36
C THR A 250 6.00 6.98 -12.82
N LYS A 251 5.80 7.44 -14.06
CA LYS A 251 4.45 7.56 -14.66
C LYS A 251 3.63 6.27 -14.57
N LYS A 252 4.31 5.12 -14.43
CA LYS A 252 3.72 3.80 -14.28
C LYS A 252 3.00 3.62 -12.93
N ASP A 253 3.54 4.20 -11.85
CA ASP A 253 2.96 4.14 -10.50
C ASP A 253 1.69 5.01 -10.38
N LEU A 254 1.65 6.13 -11.11
CA LEU A 254 0.46 6.99 -11.25
C LEU A 254 -0.62 6.39 -12.16
N GLU A 255 -0.24 5.52 -13.10
CA GLU A 255 -1.18 4.78 -13.95
C GLU A 255 -1.82 3.60 -13.23
N ASP A 256 -1.12 2.95 -12.29
CA ASP A 256 -1.68 1.85 -11.49
C ASP A 256 -2.71 2.33 -10.45
N LEU A 257 -2.62 3.59 -9.99
CA LEU A 257 -3.63 4.22 -9.12
C LEU A 257 -4.95 4.58 -9.84
N LYS A 258 -4.98 4.56 -11.18
CA LYS A 258 -6.18 4.87 -11.99
C LYS A 258 -6.97 3.63 -12.45
N LYS A 259 -6.48 2.41 -12.18
CA LYS A 259 -6.99 1.14 -12.76
C LYS A 259 -8.18 0.47 -12.08
N ASN A 260 -8.95 1.18 -11.26
CA ASN A 260 -10.00 0.54 -10.47
C ASN A 260 -11.41 0.92 -10.93
N CYS A 261 -11.98 0.05 -11.76
CA CYS A 261 -13.39 0.09 -12.15
C CYS A 261 -14.31 0.05 -10.92
N LYS A 262 -15.08 1.13 -10.68
CA LYS A 262 -16.05 1.24 -9.58
C LYS A 262 -17.12 0.14 -9.58
N HIS A 263 -17.33 -0.53 -10.71
CA HIS A 263 -18.30 -1.62 -10.83
C HIS A 263 -17.81 -2.93 -10.18
N ARG A 264 -16.50 -3.15 -10.04
CA ARG A 264 -15.97 -4.39 -9.44
C ARG A 264 -16.30 -4.57 -7.97
N LYS A 265 -16.36 -3.46 -7.24
CA LYS A 265 -16.56 -3.39 -5.79
C LYS A 265 -17.89 -2.71 -5.43
N MET A 266 -18.85 -2.73 -6.37
CA MET A 266 -20.07 -1.93 -6.28
C MET A 266 -20.91 -2.25 -5.03
N LEU A 267 -20.90 -3.51 -4.58
CA LEU A 267 -21.68 -3.97 -3.44
C LEU A 267 -20.90 -3.80 -2.13
N SER A 268 -19.62 -4.18 -2.09
CA SER A 268 -18.78 -4.03 -0.88
C SER A 268 -18.63 -2.56 -0.44
N GLN A 269 -18.65 -1.62 -1.38
CA GLN A 269 -18.61 -0.18 -1.08
C GLN A 269 -19.79 0.30 -0.22
N ILE A 270 -20.93 -0.41 -0.25
CA ILE A 270 -22.11 -0.07 0.57
C ILE A 270 -21.85 -0.35 2.06
N PHE A 271 -20.93 -1.27 2.37
CA PHE A 271 -20.60 -1.68 3.73
C PHE A 271 -19.60 -0.74 4.42
N ILE A 272 -18.91 0.12 3.67
CA ILE A 272 -17.86 1.04 4.17
C ILE A 272 -18.31 1.90 5.37
N PRO A 273 -19.53 2.47 5.41
CA PRO A 273 -19.95 3.28 6.55
C PRO A 273 -19.85 2.55 7.90
N TYR A 274 -20.04 1.23 7.93
CA TYR A 274 -20.04 0.36 9.13
C TYR A 274 -18.84 -0.60 9.18
N ILE A 275 -17.81 -0.34 8.39
CA ILE A 275 -16.68 -1.27 8.20
C ILE A 275 -15.84 -1.50 9.44
N GLU A 276 -15.96 -0.61 10.43
CA GLU A 276 -15.38 -0.80 11.77
C GLU A 276 -15.77 -2.16 12.38
N ILE A 277 -16.99 -2.66 12.12
CA ILE A 277 -17.44 -3.98 12.59
C ILE A 277 -16.56 -5.08 11.99
N TYR A 278 -16.29 -5.00 10.69
CA TYR A 278 -15.43 -5.96 9.99
C TYR A 278 -13.99 -5.88 10.47
N VAL A 279 -13.42 -4.67 10.55
CA VAL A 279 -12.05 -4.47 11.03
C VAL A 279 -11.92 -5.04 12.44
N LYS A 280 -12.82 -4.70 13.37
CA LYS A 280 -12.79 -5.25 14.75
C LYS A 280 -12.87 -6.77 14.79
N PHE A 281 -13.64 -7.38 13.89
CA PHE A 281 -13.74 -8.83 13.78
C PHE A 281 -12.41 -9.46 13.35
N LEU A 282 -11.72 -8.87 12.36
CA LEU A 282 -10.41 -9.37 11.90
C LEU A 282 -9.36 -9.39 13.02
N PHE A 283 -9.41 -8.42 13.94
CA PHE A 283 -8.46 -8.33 15.06
C PHE A 283 -8.76 -9.25 16.25
N ILE A 284 -9.78 -10.12 16.19
CA ILE A 284 -10.11 -11.01 17.32
C ILE A 284 -8.92 -11.90 17.70
N GLU A 285 -8.22 -12.49 16.74
CA GLU A 285 -7.06 -13.34 17.00
C GLU A 285 -5.87 -12.53 17.52
N ALA A 286 -5.58 -11.38 16.93
CA ALA A 286 -4.52 -10.48 17.41
C ALA A 286 -4.72 -10.06 18.88
N ARG A 287 -5.98 -9.89 19.32
CA ARG A 287 -6.30 -9.51 20.71
C ARG A 287 -6.05 -10.63 21.72
N LYS A 288 -6.06 -11.90 21.28
CA LYS A 288 -5.87 -13.10 22.12
C LYS A 288 -4.40 -13.44 22.36
N ILE A 289 -3.47 -12.85 21.60
CA ILE A 289 -2.04 -13.12 21.77
C ILE A 289 -1.61 -12.80 23.20
N GLU A 290 -0.94 -13.77 23.82
CA GLU A 290 -0.39 -13.64 25.17
C GLU A 290 1.03 -13.07 25.11
N MET A 291 1.29 -12.04 25.92
CA MET A 291 2.61 -11.40 26.02
C MET A 291 3.49 -12.13 27.02
N ASP A 292 4.09 -13.24 26.59
CA ASP A 292 5.06 -14.00 27.38
C ASP A 292 6.50 -13.62 26.99
N GLN A 293 7.15 -12.80 27.82
CA GLN A 293 8.53 -12.36 27.60
C GLN A 293 9.57 -13.48 27.75
N SER A 294 9.19 -14.65 28.27
CA SER A 294 10.11 -15.80 28.32
C SER A 294 10.29 -16.44 26.95
N LYS A 295 9.26 -16.35 26.08
CA LYS A 295 9.28 -16.87 24.71
C LYS A 295 9.91 -15.85 23.77
N LYS A 296 11.01 -16.25 23.16
CA LYS A 296 11.85 -15.39 22.34
C LYS A 296 12.19 -16.08 21.03
N GLU A 297 12.11 -15.35 19.94
CA GLU A 297 12.52 -15.77 18.61
C GLU A 297 13.34 -14.63 18.00
N MET A 298 14.50 -14.94 17.41
CA MET A 298 15.42 -13.92 16.88
C MET A 298 15.74 -12.79 17.89
N LYS A 299 15.80 -13.13 19.19
CA LYS A 299 16.00 -12.17 20.30
C LYS A 299 14.92 -11.07 20.34
N ILE A 300 13.71 -11.41 19.94
CA ILE A 300 12.51 -10.57 20.02
C ILE A 300 11.46 -11.35 20.80
N VAL A 301 10.65 -10.67 21.61
CA VAL A 301 9.52 -11.30 22.32
C VAL A 301 8.50 -11.81 21.30
N CYS A 302 8.22 -13.12 21.31
CA CYS A 302 7.41 -13.81 20.28
C CYS A 302 6.03 -13.19 20.05
N GLY A 303 5.41 -12.64 21.11
CA GLY A 303 4.08 -12.00 21.00
C GLY A 303 4.04 -10.85 19.97
N PHE A 304 5.13 -10.10 19.78
CA PHE A 304 5.19 -9.05 18.75
C PHE A 304 5.35 -9.62 17.35
N ILE A 305 6.11 -10.71 17.18
CA ILE A 305 6.27 -11.38 15.88
C ILE A 305 4.92 -11.95 15.43
N GLU A 306 4.24 -12.66 16.34
CA GLU A 306 2.91 -13.22 16.06
C GLU A 306 1.89 -12.13 15.74
N PHE A 307 1.94 -11.02 16.48
CA PHE A 307 1.10 -9.86 16.22
C PHE A 307 1.32 -9.31 14.81
N PHE A 308 2.54 -8.94 14.44
CA PHE A 308 2.81 -8.36 13.12
C PHE A 308 2.55 -9.33 11.96
N ARG A 309 2.69 -10.64 12.18
CA ARG A 309 2.27 -11.66 11.21
C ARG A 309 0.76 -11.58 10.95
N ILE A 310 -0.06 -11.56 12.01
CA ILE A 310 -1.53 -11.42 11.88
C ILE A 310 -1.88 -10.07 11.25
N ILE A 311 -1.21 -8.99 11.64
CA ILE A 311 -1.42 -7.66 11.04
C ILE A 311 -1.14 -7.67 9.53
N GLY A 312 -0.12 -8.40 9.08
CA GLY A 312 0.17 -8.58 7.66
C GLY A 312 -0.96 -9.26 6.89
N GLU A 313 -1.57 -10.30 7.46
CA GLU A 313 -2.72 -11.01 6.87
C GLU A 313 -3.96 -10.10 6.80
N ILE A 314 -4.28 -9.41 7.91
CA ILE A 314 -5.39 -8.45 7.97
C ILE A 314 -5.19 -7.33 6.95
N PHE A 315 -3.96 -6.82 6.81
CA PHE A 315 -3.64 -5.76 5.86
C PHE A 315 -3.96 -6.17 4.42
N LEU A 316 -3.62 -7.40 4.02
CA LEU A 316 -3.95 -7.93 2.69
C LEU A 316 -5.46 -8.05 2.46
N GLU A 317 -6.23 -8.38 3.49
CA GLU A 317 -7.70 -8.42 3.37
C GLU A 317 -8.31 -7.04 3.18
N ILE A 318 -7.92 -6.07 4.00
CA ILE A 318 -8.52 -4.73 3.94
C ILE A 318 -8.11 -3.95 2.69
N GLN A 319 -6.95 -4.26 2.10
CA GLN A 319 -6.51 -3.69 0.82
C GLN A 319 -7.55 -3.86 -0.28
N TYR A 320 -8.38 -4.92 -0.20
CA TYR A 320 -9.45 -5.14 -1.16
C TYR A 320 -10.38 -3.92 -1.30
N PHE A 321 -10.63 -3.17 -0.23
CA PHE A 321 -11.63 -2.11 -0.26
C PHE A 321 -11.12 -0.77 -0.79
N GLU A 322 -9.81 -0.52 -0.74
CA GLU A 322 -9.18 0.73 -1.19
C GLU A 322 -9.85 2.00 -0.61
N SER A 323 -10.23 1.94 0.65
CA SER A 323 -10.89 3.05 1.34
C SER A 323 -10.02 3.59 2.46
N GLU A 324 -9.77 4.90 2.44
CA GLU A 324 -9.10 5.64 3.50
C GLU A 324 -9.68 5.33 4.88
N LYS A 325 -11.01 5.37 5.01
CA LYS A 325 -11.71 5.12 6.28
C LYS A 325 -11.36 3.74 6.87
N ILE A 326 -11.11 2.75 6.02
CA ILE A 326 -10.75 1.40 6.47
C ILE A 326 -9.32 1.35 7.00
N TYR A 327 -8.40 2.02 6.31
CA TYR A 327 -7.02 2.13 6.78
C TYR A 327 -6.94 2.89 8.10
N GLU A 328 -7.75 3.93 8.29
CA GLU A 328 -7.87 4.65 9.58
C GLU A 328 -8.30 3.71 10.72
N TYR A 329 -9.40 2.97 10.55
CA TYR A 329 -9.85 2.01 11.56
C TYR A 329 -8.84 0.90 11.81
N PHE A 330 -8.20 0.40 10.76
CA PHE A 330 -7.14 -0.60 10.86
C PHE A 330 -5.97 -0.09 11.71
N LEU A 331 -5.48 1.11 11.42
CA LEU A 331 -4.37 1.70 12.17
C LEU A 331 -4.75 2.02 13.62
N ALA A 332 -5.99 2.45 13.87
CA ALA A 332 -6.48 2.65 15.23
C ALA A 332 -6.42 1.35 16.05
N GLU A 333 -6.83 0.22 15.46
CA GLU A 333 -6.76 -1.10 16.11
C GLU A 333 -5.31 -1.61 16.27
N VAL A 334 -4.45 -1.45 15.25
CA VAL A 334 -3.01 -1.76 15.35
C VAL A 334 -2.38 -0.99 16.50
N ASN A 335 -2.58 0.34 16.53
CA ASN A 335 -2.03 1.21 17.56
C ASN A 335 -2.53 0.79 18.95
N SER A 336 -3.84 0.59 19.11
CA SER A 336 -4.43 0.20 20.39
C SER A 336 -3.83 -1.09 20.96
N ILE A 337 -3.68 -2.12 20.11
CA ILE A 337 -3.16 -3.42 20.56
C ILE A 337 -1.65 -3.36 20.78
N ALA A 338 -0.89 -2.70 19.90
CA ALA A 338 0.55 -2.54 20.04
C ALA A 338 0.91 -1.79 21.32
N ILE A 339 0.23 -0.68 21.62
CA ILE A 339 0.42 0.09 22.87
C ILE A 339 0.15 -0.81 24.08
N ARG A 340 -0.97 -1.54 24.09
CA ARG A 340 -1.29 -2.50 25.17
C ARG A 340 -0.21 -3.57 25.34
N PHE A 341 0.46 -3.99 24.27
CA PHE A 341 1.55 -4.97 24.34
C PHE A 341 2.83 -4.36 24.89
N ILE A 342 3.16 -3.13 24.47
CA ILE A 342 4.30 -2.36 24.98
C ILE A 342 4.13 -2.07 26.48
N GLU A 343 2.92 -1.69 26.91
CA GLU A 343 2.60 -1.46 28.33
C GLU A 343 2.79 -2.69 29.20
N LYS A 344 2.52 -3.89 28.66
CA LYS A 344 2.71 -5.19 29.33
C LYS A 344 4.17 -5.64 29.40
N ILE A 345 5.10 -4.93 28.76
CA ILE A 345 6.52 -5.24 28.95
C ILE A 345 6.93 -4.82 30.36
N GLU A 346 7.48 -5.80 31.07
CA GLU A 346 8.03 -5.67 32.42
C GLU A 346 9.51 -5.34 32.31
N HIS A 347 9.91 -4.31 33.04
CA HIS A 347 11.29 -3.89 33.11
C HIS A 347 12.06 -4.84 34.03
N LYS A 348 12.82 -5.76 33.43
CA LYS A 348 13.60 -6.75 34.19
C LYS A 348 14.97 -6.21 34.56
N ARG A 349 15.45 -6.56 35.75
CA ARG A 349 16.72 -6.08 36.32
C ARG A 349 17.96 -6.87 35.85
N ASN A 350 17.91 -7.47 34.66
CA ASN A 350 19.02 -8.21 34.07
C ASN A 350 19.49 -7.49 32.80
N PHE A 351 20.80 -7.26 32.67
CA PHE A 351 21.41 -6.61 31.52
C PHE A 351 21.02 -7.24 30.17
N LYS A 352 21.15 -8.56 30.03
CA LYS A 352 20.84 -9.26 28.77
C LYS A 352 19.35 -9.19 28.41
N GLU A 353 18.48 -9.18 29.42
CA GLU A 353 17.04 -9.02 29.18
C GLU A 353 16.70 -7.58 28.79
N ALA A 354 17.32 -6.57 29.41
CA ALA A 354 17.16 -5.17 29.02
C ALA A 354 17.58 -4.92 27.57
N VAL A 355 18.72 -5.48 27.15
CA VAL A 355 19.17 -5.41 25.75
C VAL A 355 18.19 -6.10 24.80
N LEU A 356 17.63 -7.25 25.20
CA LEU A 356 16.62 -7.95 24.40
C LEU A 356 15.32 -7.15 24.28
N ILE A 357 14.91 -6.46 25.35
CA ILE A 357 13.74 -5.57 25.32
C ILE A 357 14.00 -4.41 24.36
N LEU A 358 15.17 -3.76 24.42
CA LEU A 358 15.55 -2.74 23.44
C LEU A 358 15.54 -3.27 22.00
N ASN A 359 16.04 -4.48 21.77
CA ASN A 359 16.00 -5.12 20.46
C ASN A 359 14.55 -5.38 19.99
N THR A 360 13.67 -5.76 20.91
CA THR A 360 12.24 -5.92 20.63
C THR A 360 11.61 -4.57 20.28
N PHE A 361 11.93 -3.49 21.00
CA PHE A 361 11.42 -2.15 20.70
C PHE A 361 11.90 -1.63 19.34
N SER A 362 13.17 -1.82 19.01
CA SER A 362 13.73 -1.52 17.69
C SER A 362 12.96 -2.26 16.58
N TYR A 363 12.71 -3.56 16.76
CA TYR A 363 11.89 -4.33 15.81
C TYR A 363 10.46 -3.79 15.65
N VAL A 364 9.79 -3.45 16.76
CA VAL A 364 8.42 -2.91 16.73
C VAL A 364 8.40 -1.55 16.04
N GLU A 365 9.38 -0.68 16.30
CA GLU A 365 9.50 0.63 15.65
C GLU A 365 9.67 0.46 14.14
N SER A 366 10.68 -0.29 13.69
CA SER A 366 10.95 -0.50 12.26
C SER A 366 9.76 -1.13 11.54
N THR A 367 9.16 -2.17 12.11
CA THR A 367 8.03 -2.88 11.48
C THR A 367 6.78 -2.00 11.40
N SER A 368 6.54 -1.17 12.42
CA SER A 368 5.43 -0.20 12.39
C SER A 368 5.66 0.88 11.34
N VAL A 369 6.87 1.43 11.25
CA VAL A 369 7.25 2.43 10.23
C VAL A 369 7.05 1.87 8.82
N ASP A 370 7.49 0.63 8.56
CA ASP A 370 7.29 -0.04 7.27
C ASP A 370 5.80 -0.23 6.94
N LEU A 371 4.98 -0.61 7.92
CA LEU A 371 3.53 -0.72 7.74
C LEU A 371 2.89 0.63 7.40
N PHE A 372 3.23 1.68 8.15
CA PHE A 372 2.72 3.04 7.90
C PHE A 372 3.13 3.54 6.52
N LYS A 373 4.38 3.28 6.11
CA LYS A 373 4.87 3.64 4.77
C LYS A 373 4.08 2.93 3.67
N LYS A 374 3.83 1.62 3.80
CA LYS A 374 3.01 0.87 2.83
C LYS A 374 1.58 1.40 2.73
N ILE A 375 0.98 1.82 3.84
CA ILE A 375 -0.37 2.42 3.83
C ILE A 375 -0.33 3.80 3.18
N TYR A 376 0.67 4.61 3.49
CA TYR A 376 0.88 5.93 2.89
C TYR A 376 1.00 5.83 1.36
N GLU A 377 1.86 4.92 0.87
CA GLU A 377 2.04 4.65 -0.57
C GLU A 377 0.74 4.24 -1.27
N LYS A 378 -0.20 3.61 -0.57
CA LYS A 378 -1.48 3.17 -1.12
C LYS A 378 -2.57 4.24 -1.05
N ASN A 379 -2.54 5.13 -0.06
CA ASN A 379 -3.64 6.04 0.24
C ASN A 379 -3.30 7.53 -0.01
N ASN A 380 -2.03 7.85 -0.33
CA ASN A 380 -1.53 9.21 -0.59
C ASN A 380 -1.87 10.23 0.50
N LYS A 381 -2.05 9.77 1.74
CA LYS A 381 -2.39 10.60 2.89
C LYS A 381 -1.59 10.18 4.10
N ILE A 382 -1.09 11.20 4.80
CA ILE A 382 -0.34 11.06 6.04
C ILE A 382 -1.28 10.46 7.08
N CYS A 383 -1.03 9.20 7.42
CA CYS A 383 -1.75 8.54 8.50
C CYS A 383 -1.32 9.12 9.85
N CYS A 384 -2.21 8.94 10.82
CA CYS A 384 -2.19 9.39 12.22
C CYS A 384 -0.80 9.53 12.88
N GLU A 385 -0.70 10.39 13.89
CA GLU A 385 0.45 10.48 14.79
C GLU A 385 0.96 9.08 15.16
N ASN A 386 2.28 8.88 15.09
CA ASN A 386 2.91 7.61 15.43
C ASN A 386 2.91 7.40 16.96
N VAL A 387 1.73 7.07 17.51
CA VAL A 387 1.52 6.89 18.96
C VAL A 387 2.35 5.72 19.48
N ILE A 388 2.57 4.68 18.67
CA ILE A 388 3.44 3.55 19.00
C ILE A 388 4.85 4.05 19.31
N GLN A 389 5.43 4.88 18.43
CA GLN A 389 6.77 5.43 18.65
C GLN A 389 6.86 6.23 19.94
N LYS A 390 5.87 7.07 20.24
CA LYS A 390 5.85 7.84 21.49
C LYS A 390 5.89 6.93 22.73
N GLU A 391 5.09 5.87 22.73
CA GLU A 391 5.06 4.90 23.85
C GLU A 391 6.37 4.11 23.94
N LEU A 392 6.93 3.69 22.80
CA LEU A 392 8.24 3.03 22.75
C LEU A 392 9.33 3.91 23.38
N ARG A 393 9.42 5.20 23.02
CA ARG A 393 10.43 6.11 23.57
C ARG A 393 10.34 6.24 25.10
N LEU A 394 9.14 6.22 25.67
CA LEU A 394 8.96 6.24 27.13
C LEU A 394 9.51 4.98 27.79
N LYS A 395 9.27 3.81 27.20
CA LYS A 395 9.76 2.53 27.71
C LYS A 395 11.26 2.34 27.50
N GLU A 396 11.77 2.74 26.35
CA GLU A 396 13.20 2.73 26.02
C GLU A 396 14.01 3.57 27.01
N ALA A 397 13.53 4.76 27.39
CA ALA A 397 14.22 5.61 28.36
C ALA A 397 14.47 4.90 29.71
N GLN A 398 13.57 4.01 30.12
CA GLN A 398 13.71 3.22 31.34
C GLN A 398 14.80 2.15 31.19
N GLU A 399 14.82 1.45 30.05
CA GLU A 399 15.86 0.46 29.74
C GLU A 399 17.23 1.10 29.56
N TYR A 400 17.32 2.24 28.87
CA TYR A 400 18.57 3.01 28.75
C TYR A 400 19.09 3.44 30.11
N THR A 401 18.22 3.93 31.00
CA THR A 401 18.61 4.30 32.37
C THR A 401 19.13 3.10 33.16
N PHE A 402 18.52 1.93 33.00
CA PHE A 402 18.97 0.70 33.65
C PHE A 402 20.33 0.25 33.13
N ILE A 403 20.50 0.21 31.80
CA ILE A 403 21.76 -0.18 31.15
C ILE A 403 22.88 0.79 31.53
N ASP A 404 22.62 2.10 31.53
CA ASP A 404 23.61 3.10 31.97
C ASP A 404 24.08 2.83 33.40
N LYS A 405 23.15 2.59 34.34
CA LYS A 405 23.50 2.22 35.73
C LYS A 405 24.30 0.92 35.81
N TYR A 406 23.99 -0.07 34.97
CA TYR A 406 24.75 -1.32 34.90
C TYR A 406 26.19 -1.05 34.45
N TYR A 407 26.37 -0.27 33.38
CA TYR A 407 27.68 0.15 32.89
C TYR A 407 28.45 0.95 33.94
N GLN A 408 27.81 1.93 34.60
CA GLN A 408 28.44 2.67 35.70
C GLN A 408 28.96 1.73 36.79
N LYS A 409 28.21 0.69 37.15
CA LYS A 409 28.64 -0.29 38.16
C LYS A 409 29.79 -1.17 37.66
N TYR A 410 29.72 -1.62 36.41
CA TYR A 410 30.74 -2.49 35.81
C TYR A 410 32.06 -1.74 35.61
N PHE A 411 32.02 -0.59 34.94
CA PHE A 411 33.19 0.24 34.62
C PHE A 411 33.76 0.99 35.83
N LYS A 412 33.09 0.98 36.99
CA LYS A 412 33.71 1.39 38.26
C LYS A 412 34.93 0.54 38.61
N GLN A 413 34.93 -0.74 38.24
CA GLN A 413 36.03 -1.68 38.47
C GLN A 413 37.26 -1.40 37.61
N LEU A 414 37.09 -0.63 36.52
CA LEU A 414 38.21 -0.19 35.71
C LEU A 414 38.95 0.95 36.43
N GLU A 415 40.12 0.62 36.94
CA GLU A 415 41.08 1.56 37.53
C GLU A 415 42.17 1.87 36.50
N LEU A 416 42.04 3.04 35.86
CA LEU A 416 43.15 3.60 35.08
C LEU A 416 44.05 4.37 36.04
N SER A 417 45.28 3.90 36.17
CA SER A 417 46.31 4.53 37.01
C SER A 417 47.60 4.71 36.22
N ASP A 418 48.53 5.50 36.75
CA ASP A 418 49.83 5.74 36.11
C ASP A 418 50.64 4.47 35.83
N LYS A 419 50.34 3.37 36.54
CA LYS A 419 51.01 2.08 36.37
C LYS A 419 50.20 1.07 35.55
N ASN A 420 48.91 1.34 35.32
CA ASN A 420 48.02 0.45 34.59
C ASN A 420 47.02 1.25 33.75
N LEU A 421 47.37 1.48 32.48
CA LEU A 421 46.52 2.14 31.50
C LEU A 421 45.81 1.15 30.56
N LYS A 422 45.84 -0.15 30.89
CA LYS A 422 45.32 -1.21 30.04
C LYS A 422 43.80 -1.29 30.10
N PHE A 423 43.12 -0.70 29.12
CA PHE A 423 41.65 -0.81 29.00
C PHE A 423 41.21 -1.70 27.84
N SER A 424 42.07 -1.94 26.84
CA SER A 424 41.72 -2.70 25.64
C SER A 424 41.29 -4.13 25.99
N GLU A 425 42.03 -4.79 26.87
CA GLU A 425 41.73 -6.13 27.37
C GLU A 425 40.45 -6.16 28.22
N PHE A 426 40.30 -5.22 29.16
CA PHE A 426 39.09 -5.09 29.99
C PHE A 426 37.84 -4.91 29.13
N LEU A 427 37.90 -3.98 28.18
CA LEU A 427 36.79 -3.69 27.28
C LEU A 427 36.52 -4.89 26.36
N SER A 428 37.57 -5.52 25.81
CA SER A 428 37.40 -6.71 24.96
C SER A 428 36.74 -7.85 25.71
N ASN A 429 37.14 -8.10 26.95
CA ASN A 429 36.53 -9.12 27.80
C ASN A 429 35.06 -8.80 28.11
N PHE A 430 34.75 -7.53 28.43
CA PHE A 430 33.37 -7.09 28.59
C PHE A 430 32.54 -7.33 27.33
N LEU A 431 33.02 -6.88 26.17
CA LEU A 431 32.31 -7.04 24.91
C LEU A 431 32.11 -8.53 24.57
N GLN A 432 33.11 -9.40 24.74
CA GLN A 432 32.94 -10.83 24.47
C GLN A 432 31.93 -11.50 25.39
N ASN A 433 31.94 -11.16 26.68
CA ASN A 433 31.10 -11.83 27.68
C ASN A 433 29.66 -11.33 27.69
N GLU A 434 29.49 -10.01 27.53
CA GLU A 434 28.21 -9.34 27.73
C GLU A 434 27.49 -9.01 26.43
N ILE A 435 28.21 -8.74 25.32
CA ILE A 435 27.60 -8.25 24.06
C ILE A 435 27.69 -9.28 22.93
N PHE A 436 28.88 -9.79 22.63
CA PHE A 436 29.12 -10.76 21.55
C PHE A 436 28.88 -12.21 21.99
N GLY A 437 28.40 -12.42 23.21
CA GLY A 437 28.04 -13.74 23.71
C GLY A 437 26.86 -14.36 22.95
N ALA A 438 26.75 -15.68 23.00
CA ALA A 438 25.68 -16.43 22.31
C ALA A 438 24.26 -15.97 22.70
N ASP A 439 24.09 -15.43 23.91
CA ASP A 439 22.81 -14.93 24.41
C ASP A 439 22.29 -13.71 23.64
N LEU A 440 23.17 -12.93 23.02
CA LEU A 440 22.83 -11.73 22.25
C LEU A 440 23.25 -11.83 20.78
N LEU A 441 23.64 -13.01 20.31
CA LEU A 441 23.84 -13.25 18.89
C LEU A 441 22.52 -12.95 18.13
N GLY A 442 22.58 -12.04 17.17
CA GLY A 442 21.44 -11.65 16.33
C GLY A 442 20.62 -10.44 16.82
N ILE A 443 21.11 -9.67 17.80
CA ILE A 443 20.55 -8.33 18.07
C ILE A 443 20.77 -7.39 16.88
N SER A 444 19.90 -6.40 16.74
CA SER A 444 19.97 -5.39 15.69
C SER A 444 21.25 -4.56 15.78
N GLU A 445 21.72 -4.09 14.62
CA GLU A 445 22.92 -3.26 14.53
C GLU A 445 22.77 -1.96 15.33
N ASP A 446 21.59 -1.34 15.33
CA ASP A 446 21.31 -0.10 16.07
C ASP A 446 21.52 -0.28 17.58
N VAL A 447 20.99 -1.37 18.16
CA VAL A 447 21.17 -1.67 19.58
C VAL A 447 22.62 -2.00 19.89
N MET A 448 23.31 -2.73 18.99
CA MET A 448 24.72 -3.03 19.14
C MET A 448 25.58 -1.76 19.12
N LEU A 449 25.33 -0.85 18.18
CA LEU A 449 26.03 0.44 18.06
C LEU A 449 25.81 1.29 19.31
N PHE A 450 24.58 1.36 19.83
CA PHE A 450 24.30 2.03 21.11
C PHE A 450 25.14 1.47 22.26
N LEU A 451 25.21 0.14 22.41
CA LEU A 451 25.98 -0.47 23.50
C LEU A 451 27.49 -0.26 23.35
N LEU A 452 28.00 -0.25 22.12
CA LEU A 452 29.40 0.06 21.81
C LEU A 452 29.71 1.53 22.11
N GLU A 453 28.84 2.43 21.68
CA GLU A 453 28.94 3.87 21.95
C GLU A 453 28.99 4.14 23.45
N LEU A 454 28.11 3.48 24.22
CA LEU A 454 28.10 3.58 25.67
C LEU A 454 29.40 3.06 26.28
N SER A 455 29.90 1.90 25.81
CA SER A 455 31.17 1.32 26.27
C SER A 455 32.34 2.29 26.08
N ILE A 456 32.47 2.86 24.88
CA ILE A 456 33.52 3.82 24.57
C ILE A 456 33.34 5.11 25.37
N SER A 457 32.11 5.57 25.57
CA SER A 457 31.81 6.75 26.39
C SER A 457 32.28 6.59 27.83
N PHE A 458 32.09 5.40 28.44
CA PHE A 458 32.59 5.12 29.79
C PHE A 458 34.12 5.09 29.86
N ILE A 459 34.78 4.46 28.89
CA ILE A 459 36.25 4.49 28.80
C ILE A 459 36.75 5.92 28.64
N PHE A 460 36.14 6.68 27.72
CA PHE A 460 36.53 8.04 27.44
C PHE A 460 36.35 8.93 28.68
N SER A 461 35.23 8.79 29.40
CA SER A 461 34.99 9.50 30.65
C SER A 461 36.08 9.22 31.69
N LYS A 462 36.52 7.96 31.84
CA LYS A 462 37.63 7.61 32.76
C LYS A 462 38.94 8.26 32.33
N ILE A 463 39.25 8.24 31.03
CA ILE A 463 40.46 8.86 30.47
C ILE A 463 40.46 10.38 30.69
N MET A 464 39.31 11.04 30.56
CA MET A 464 39.16 12.49 30.79
C MET A 464 39.51 12.91 32.22
N PHE A 465 39.44 12.00 33.20
CA PHE A 465 39.83 12.28 34.58
C PHE A 465 41.32 12.06 34.87
N LEU A 466 42.08 11.52 33.92
CA LEU A 466 43.51 11.29 34.11
C LEU A 466 44.31 12.57 33.92
N LYS A 467 45.42 12.66 34.66
CA LYS A 467 46.46 13.66 34.39
C LYS A 467 47.35 13.17 33.25
N LEU A 468 47.27 13.83 32.11
CA LEU A 468 47.88 13.43 30.86
C LEU A 468 49.21 14.15 30.61
N ASN A 469 50.15 13.39 30.08
CA ASN A 469 51.40 13.84 29.49
C ASN A 469 51.60 13.09 28.15
N THR A 470 52.68 13.39 27.44
CA THR A 470 53.00 12.75 26.15
C THR A 470 53.07 11.23 26.25
N SER A 471 53.79 10.69 27.25
CA SER A 471 53.97 9.24 27.41
C SER A 471 52.65 8.51 27.71
N LYS A 472 51.80 9.05 28.60
CA LYS A 472 50.49 8.46 28.92
C LYS A 472 49.55 8.50 27.72
N ALA A 473 49.57 9.59 26.96
CA ALA A 473 48.75 9.71 25.76
C ALA A 473 49.17 8.71 24.67
N GLU A 474 50.48 8.49 24.49
CA GLU A 474 51.01 7.46 23.60
C GLU A 474 50.56 6.06 24.02
N GLN A 475 50.66 5.72 25.31
CA GLN A 475 50.22 4.43 25.84
C GLN A 475 48.71 4.22 25.65
N LEU A 476 47.89 5.23 25.91
CA LEU A 476 46.44 5.15 25.69
C LEU A 476 46.08 5.04 24.20
N LEU A 477 46.83 5.69 23.29
CA LEU A 477 46.64 5.52 21.85
C LEU A 477 47.03 4.12 21.36
N PHE A 478 48.05 3.52 21.98
CA PHE A 478 48.39 2.13 21.75
C PHE A 478 47.23 1.22 22.15
N GLU A 479 46.64 1.42 23.33
CA GLU A 479 45.45 0.69 23.77
C GLU A 479 44.23 0.87 22.84
N VAL A 480 44.00 2.07 22.31
CA VAL A 480 42.95 2.29 21.29
C VAL A 480 43.24 1.47 20.02
N SER A 481 44.50 1.46 19.58
CA SER A 481 44.92 0.72 18.39
C SER A 481 44.79 -0.79 18.59
N ASP A 482 45.18 -1.29 19.76
CA ASP A 482 45.04 -2.69 20.15
C ASP A 482 43.58 -3.10 20.19
N PHE A 483 42.71 -2.30 20.82
CA PHE A 483 41.27 -2.55 20.82
C PHE A 483 40.70 -2.65 19.40
N LYS A 484 41.06 -1.71 18.51
CA LYS A 484 40.63 -1.75 17.10
C LYS A 484 41.12 -3.00 16.40
N ASN A 485 42.38 -3.40 16.61
CA ASN A 485 42.95 -4.58 15.99
C ASN A 485 42.27 -5.87 16.44
N ILE A 486 41.97 -6.00 17.74
CA ILE A 486 41.27 -7.17 18.30
C ILE A 486 39.89 -7.36 17.66
N HIS A 487 39.14 -6.26 17.43
CA HIS A 487 37.76 -6.33 16.94
C HIS A 487 37.59 -6.03 15.45
N ARG A 488 38.68 -5.86 14.68
CA ARG A 488 38.65 -5.52 13.25
C ARG A 488 37.82 -6.49 12.40
N ASN A 489 37.77 -7.76 12.79
CA ASN A 489 37.03 -8.80 12.07
C ASN A 489 35.55 -8.88 12.51
N LYS A 490 35.19 -8.25 13.62
CA LYS A 490 33.83 -8.30 14.20
C LYS A 490 33.06 -7.00 14.02
N LEU A 491 33.77 -5.87 13.98
CA LEU A 491 33.18 -4.53 13.91
C LEU A 491 33.70 -3.79 12.68
N ILE A 492 32.79 -3.42 11.78
CA ILE A 492 33.10 -2.54 10.64
C ILE A 492 33.39 -1.13 11.14
N TYR A 493 32.63 -0.69 12.15
CA TYR A 493 32.69 0.64 12.74
C TYR A 493 32.55 0.56 14.26
N VAL A 494 33.27 1.42 14.98
CA VAL A 494 33.15 1.60 16.42
C VAL A 494 32.80 3.07 16.68
N PRO A 495 31.61 3.37 17.23
CA PRO A 495 31.22 4.74 17.57
C PRO A 495 32.21 5.40 18.52
N LEU A 496 32.40 6.71 18.38
CA LEU A 496 33.23 7.58 19.24
C LEU A 496 34.74 7.26 19.34
N ILE A 497 35.22 6.14 18.79
CA ILE A 497 36.64 5.77 18.91
C ILE A 497 37.57 6.80 18.26
N SER A 498 37.15 7.39 17.14
CA SER A 498 37.92 8.43 16.44
C SER A 498 37.97 9.74 17.23
N MET A 499 36.92 10.04 18.00
CA MET A 499 36.88 11.18 18.91
C MET A 499 37.87 10.98 20.06
N LEU A 500 37.92 9.77 20.64
CA LEU A 500 38.90 9.41 21.66
C LEU A 500 40.34 9.51 21.13
N GLU A 501 40.61 9.04 19.91
CA GLU A 501 41.94 9.19 19.28
C GLU A 501 42.32 10.66 19.09
N LYS A 502 41.41 11.48 18.57
CA LYS A 502 41.64 12.91 18.39
C LYS A 502 41.93 13.58 19.73
N TYR A 503 41.18 13.24 20.78
CA TYR A 503 41.41 13.76 22.13
C TYR A 503 42.84 13.43 22.61
N LEU A 504 43.25 12.17 22.54
CA LEU A 504 44.57 11.75 23.02
C LEU A 504 45.71 12.34 22.18
N LYS A 505 45.52 12.47 20.86
CA LYS A 505 46.53 13.06 19.96
C LYS A 505 46.88 14.51 20.29
N ILE A 506 46.01 15.26 20.97
CA ILE A 506 46.30 16.62 21.44
C ILE A 506 47.52 16.62 22.39
N PHE A 507 47.65 15.59 23.22
CA PHE A 507 48.67 15.48 24.26
C PHE A 507 50.01 14.91 23.78
N LEU A 508 50.12 14.55 22.50
CA LEU A 508 51.38 14.05 21.91
C LEU A 508 52.45 15.14 21.76
N CYS A 509 52.06 16.42 21.82
CA CYS A 509 53.02 17.52 21.86
C CYS A 509 53.33 17.88 23.30
N ASN A 510 54.60 18.17 23.59
CA ASN A 510 55.01 18.58 24.93
C ASN A 510 54.41 19.97 25.25
N PRO A 511 53.71 20.18 26.38
CA PRO A 511 53.12 21.47 26.73
C PRO A 511 54.16 22.59 26.90
N ASN A 512 55.44 22.28 27.08
CA ASN A 512 56.52 23.28 27.13
C ASN A 512 56.81 23.90 25.75
N ASP A 513 56.57 23.17 24.65
CA ASP A 513 56.56 23.74 23.30
C ASP A 513 55.19 24.32 23.00
N THR A 514 55.01 25.56 23.46
CA THR A 514 53.73 26.25 23.48
C THR A 514 53.15 26.39 22.06
N GLU A 515 53.96 26.73 21.05
CA GLU A 515 53.44 26.98 19.70
C GLU A 515 52.98 25.69 19.01
N THR A 516 53.78 24.64 19.13
CA THR A 516 53.47 23.31 18.57
C THR A 516 52.25 22.72 19.27
N PHE A 517 52.18 22.80 20.60
CA PHE A 517 51.02 22.32 21.37
C PHE A 517 49.71 23.02 20.95
N ILE A 518 49.71 24.34 20.83
CA ILE A 518 48.53 25.10 20.38
C ILE A 518 48.14 24.73 18.94
N THR A 519 49.12 24.59 18.05
CA THR A 519 48.87 24.16 16.66
C THR A 519 48.23 22.77 16.62
N ASN A 520 48.79 21.84 17.40
CA ASN A 520 48.31 20.47 17.52
C ASN A 520 46.87 20.40 18.07
N PHE A 521 46.58 21.23 19.10
CA PHE A 521 45.23 21.36 19.63
C PHE A 521 44.23 21.81 18.57
N PHE A 522 44.53 22.85 17.79
CA PHE A 522 43.61 23.31 16.74
C PHE A 522 43.38 22.25 15.67
N HIS A 523 44.42 21.49 15.32
CA HIS A 523 44.33 20.43 14.32
C HIS A 523 43.42 19.29 14.79
N PHE A 524 43.69 18.72 15.97
CA PHE A 524 42.96 17.54 16.43
C PHE A 524 41.65 17.82 17.13
N SER A 525 41.51 18.97 17.82
CA SER A 525 40.25 19.27 18.51
C SER A 525 39.10 19.51 17.53
N SER A 526 39.36 20.16 16.38
CA SER A 526 38.32 20.48 15.39
C SER A 526 37.05 21.09 16.01
N GLY A 527 37.19 21.85 17.11
CA GLY A 527 36.08 22.45 17.87
C GLY A 527 35.31 21.51 18.81
N SER A 528 35.66 20.22 18.87
CA SER A 528 35.00 19.21 19.72
C SER A 528 35.39 19.30 21.21
N PHE A 529 36.52 19.94 21.52
CA PHE A 529 37.02 20.08 22.90
C PHE A 529 37.32 21.54 23.21
N SER A 530 36.96 21.97 24.42
CA SER A 530 37.34 23.29 24.90
C SER A 530 38.80 23.28 25.36
N PHE A 531 39.53 24.37 25.05
CA PHE A 531 40.93 24.46 25.44
C PHE A 531 41.13 24.45 26.97
N SER A 532 40.18 25.03 27.72
CA SER A 532 40.19 25.01 29.18
C SER A 532 40.11 23.61 29.77
N GLN A 533 39.32 22.70 29.16
CA GLN A 533 39.28 21.29 29.56
C GLN A 533 40.59 20.58 29.25
N ILE A 534 41.26 20.91 28.14
CA ILE A 534 42.54 20.30 27.77
C ILE A 534 43.65 20.69 28.74
N ILE A 535 43.77 21.97 29.11
CA ILE A 535 44.83 22.42 30.03
C ILE A 535 44.60 21.92 31.47
N SER A 536 43.35 21.73 31.90
CA SER A 536 43.04 21.30 33.27
C SER A 536 43.43 19.84 33.53
N VAL A 537 43.56 19.02 32.48
CA VAL A 537 43.98 17.61 32.57
C VAL A 537 45.47 17.41 32.34
N LEU A 538 46.24 18.46 32.02
CA LEU A 538 47.71 18.35 31.94
C LEU A 538 48.30 17.98 33.31
N GLU A 539 49.28 17.08 33.29
CA GLU A 539 50.00 16.65 34.48
C GLU A 539 50.88 17.78 35.07
N ASP A 540 51.62 18.49 34.22
CA ASP A 540 52.38 19.68 34.64
C ASP A 540 51.57 20.96 34.39
N ALA A 541 51.11 21.58 35.47
CA ALA A 541 50.33 22.81 35.42
C ALA A 541 51.18 24.08 35.25
N LYS A 542 52.52 24.00 35.36
CA LYS A 542 53.40 25.19 35.40
C LYS A 542 53.26 26.08 34.16
N ASN A 543 53.05 25.50 32.98
CA ASN A 543 52.95 26.26 31.72
C ASN A 543 51.51 26.61 31.31
N ASN A 544 50.49 26.30 32.12
CA ASN A 544 49.08 26.44 31.73
C ASN A 544 48.68 27.89 31.42
N VAL A 545 49.18 28.86 32.18
CA VAL A 545 48.89 30.29 31.96
C VAL A 545 49.41 30.74 30.60
N ASN A 546 50.64 30.37 30.27
CA ASN A 546 51.29 30.73 29.01
C ASN A 546 50.57 30.08 27.82
N LEU A 547 50.23 28.79 27.92
CA LEU A 547 49.41 28.07 26.94
C LEU A 547 48.06 28.77 26.70
N PHE A 548 47.37 29.19 27.75
CA PHE A 548 46.08 29.88 27.62
C PHE A 548 46.20 31.25 26.97
N VAL A 549 47.21 32.05 27.34
CA VAL A 549 47.48 33.35 26.71
C VAL A 549 47.76 33.16 25.22
N ARG A 550 48.62 32.20 24.86
CA ARG A 550 48.98 31.95 23.46
C ARG A 550 47.80 31.45 22.64
N TYR A 551 46.99 30.56 23.20
CA TYR A 551 45.72 30.15 22.60
C TYR A 551 44.83 31.35 22.27
N LYS A 552 44.61 32.26 23.23
CA LYS A 552 43.77 33.45 23.03
C LYS A 552 44.31 34.39 21.94
N VAL A 553 45.62 34.57 21.85
CA VAL A 553 46.24 35.33 20.75
C VAL A 553 45.89 34.69 19.40
N ARG A 554 46.10 33.38 19.27
CA ARG A 554 45.85 32.67 18.01
C ARG A 554 44.37 32.58 17.61
N VAL A 555 43.45 32.57 18.57
CA VAL A 555 42.00 32.72 18.29
C VAL A 555 41.69 34.10 17.73
N LYS A 556 42.28 35.17 18.28
CA LYS A 556 42.08 36.54 17.77
C LYS A 556 42.63 36.71 16.36
N ASP A 557 43.76 36.08 16.06
CA ASP A 557 44.39 36.16 14.74
C ASP A 557 43.64 35.38 13.66
N LYS A 558 42.85 34.35 14.02
CA LYS A 558 41.97 33.63 13.09
C LYS A 558 40.63 34.34 12.80
N ASN A 559 40.23 35.27 13.66
CA ASN A 559 38.96 36.02 13.55
C ASN A 559 39.16 37.40 12.91
N LYS A 560 40.38 37.73 12.50
CA LYS A 560 40.72 38.84 11.61
C LYS A 560 40.92 38.27 10.21
#